data_AF-A0A9D1Q5R2-F1
#
_entry.id   AF-A0A9D1Q5R2-F1
#
_cell.length_a   1.000
_cell.length_b   1.000
_cell.length_c   1.000
_cell.angle_alpha   90.00
_cell.angle_beta   90.00
_cell.angle_gamma   90.00
#
_symmetry.space_group_name_H-M   'P 1'
#
loop_
_entity.id
_entity.type
_entity.pdbx_description
1 polymer ?
#
loop_
_entity_poly.entity_id
_entity_poly.type
_entity_poly.pdbx_seq_one_letter_code
_entity_poly.pdbx_strand_id
1 'polypeptide(L)'
;PAISWTQKASSKNYSLYDLSDRLRMRGWQVAAYSMLPNMEETVIMRLVLRHGFSMSMAEMFVEDVQRSLDYFEKHPIAVVQTANEENQHFDHGGRG
;
A
#
# COMPACT_ATOMS: atom_id res chain seq x y z
N PRO A 1 -8.98 7.34 12.58
CA PRO A 1 -8.32 8.35 11.73
C PRO A 1 -7.68 7.64 10.53
N ALA A 2 -7.47 8.30 9.39
CA ALA A 2 -6.82 7.69 8.23
C ALA A 2 -5.83 8.64 7.59
N ILE A 3 -4.76 8.08 7.03
CA ILE A 3 -3.74 8.80 6.27
C ILE A 3 -3.77 8.25 4.85
N SER A 4 -3.87 9.15 3.87
CA SER A 4 -3.84 8.77 2.45
C SER A 4 -2.71 9.51 1.75
N TRP A 5 -2.01 8.82 0.87
CA TRP A 5 -0.94 9.39 0.05
C TRP A 5 -0.91 8.77 -1.34
N THR A 6 -0.20 9.43 -2.25
CA THR A 6 0.07 8.93 -3.59
C THR A 6 1.58 8.92 -3.85
N GLN A 7 2.00 8.21 -4.88
CA GLN A 7 3.40 8.11 -5.29
C GLN A 7 3.73 9.27 -6.23
N LYS A 8 4.95 9.79 -6.14
CA LYS A 8 5.42 10.80 -7.11
C LYS A 8 5.59 10.14 -8.48
N ALA A 9 5.20 10.83 -9.54
CA ALA A 9 5.26 10.37 -10.94
C ALA A 9 6.66 9.87 -11.40
N SER A 10 7.74 10.26 -10.71
CA SER A 10 9.10 9.82 -11.03
C SER A 10 9.43 8.39 -10.58
N SER A 11 8.56 7.75 -9.79
CA SER A 11 8.88 6.46 -9.17
C SER A 11 8.41 5.33 -10.09
N LYS A 12 9.34 4.62 -10.73
CA LYS A 12 9.01 3.59 -11.75
C LYS A 12 9.30 2.15 -11.33
N ASN A 13 9.87 1.93 -10.15
CA ASN A 13 10.43 0.62 -9.77
C ASN A 13 9.44 -0.28 -9.01
N TYR A 14 8.34 0.29 -8.52
CA TYR A 14 7.28 -0.42 -7.79
C TYR A 14 5.98 0.42 -7.84
N SER A 15 4.82 -0.22 -7.74
CA SER A 15 3.54 0.48 -7.54
C SER A 15 3.13 0.52 -6.07
N LEU A 16 2.16 1.38 -5.74
CA LEU A 16 1.53 1.35 -4.42
C LEU A 16 0.81 0.02 -4.15
N TYR A 17 0.41 -0.73 -5.17
CA TYR A 17 -0.14 -2.08 -4.97
C TYR A 17 0.94 -3.02 -4.42
N ASP A 18 2.14 -3.03 -5.01
CA ASP A 18 3.27 -3.82 -4.51
C ASP A 18 3.66 -3.46 -3.07
N LEU A 19 3.70 -2.15 -2.78
CA LEU A 19 3.97 -1.67 -1.42
C LEU A 19 2.87 -2.09 -0.45
N SER A 20 1.60 -2.05 -0.87
CA SER A 20 0.47 -2.43 -0.02
C SER A 20 0.53 -3.91 0.35
N ASP A 21 0.86 -4.77 -0.61
CA ASP A 21 0.95 -6.21 -0.39
C ASP A 21 2.08 -6.55 0.60
N ARG A 22 3.26 -5.94 0.40
CA ARG A 22 4.40 -6.16 1.29
C ARG A 22 4.15 -5.67 2.71
N LEU A 23 3.42 -4.57 2.89
CA LEU A 23 3.02 -4.08 4.20
C LEU A 23 1.94 -4.98 4.84
N ARG A 24 1.00 -5.51 4.05
CA ARG A 24 0.00 -6.49 4.53
C ARG A 24 0.66 -7.78 5.02
N MET A 25 1.70 -8.26 4.35
CA MET A 25 2.49 -9.42 4.81
C MET A 25 3.10 -9.22 6.20
N ARG A 26 3.30 -7.96 6.63
CA ARG A 26 3.77 -7.60 7.98
C ARG A 26 2.65 -7.29 8.97
N GLY A 27 1.39 -7.47 8.57
CA GLY A 27 0.22 -7.24 9.42
C GLY A 27 -0.35 -5.82 9.37
N TRP A 28 0.16 -4.94 8.50
CA TRP A 28 -0.39 -3.59 8.35
C TRP A 28 -1.69 -3.59 7.54
N GLN A 29 -2.71 -2.90 8.05
CA GLN A 29 -3.98 -2.71 7.34
C GLN A 29 -3.90 -1.50 6.40
N VAL A 30 -3.28 -1.72 5.24
CA VAL A 30 -3.17 -0.73 4.15
C VAL A 30 -3.92 -1.19 2.90
N ALA A 31 -4.52 -0.24 2.19
CA ALA A 31 -5.24 -0.45 0.93
C ALA A 31 -4.71 0.49 -0.14
N ALA A 32 -4.53 0.02 -1.38
CA ALA A 32 -4.10 0.86 -2.49
C ALA A 32 -5.13 0.78 -3.61
N TYR A 33 -5.73 1.88 -4.04
CA TYR A 33 -6.77 1.84 -5.07
C TYR A 33 -6.61 2.98 -6.07
N SER A 34 -7.07 2.76 -7.31
CA SER A 34 -7.15 3.80 -8.33
C SER A 34 -8.30 4.76 -8.02
N MET A 35 -8.06 6.06 -8.20
CA MET A 35 -9.05 7.08 -7.84
C MET A 35 -10.22 7.15 -8.84
N LEU A 36 -10.00 6.88 -10.13
CA LEU A 36 -11.02 6.96 -11.17
C LEU A 36 -10.80 5.90 -12.26
N PRO A 37 -11.88 5.37 -12.88
CA PRO A 37 -11.79 4.47 -14.03
C PRO A 37 -11.15 5.12 -15.28
N ASN A 38 -11.05 6.45 -15.32
CA ASN A 38 -10.47 7.20 -16.45
C ASN A 38 -9.18 7.95 -16.08
N MET A 39 -8.68 7.82 -14.84
CA MET A 39 -7.39 8.36 -14.40
C MET A 39 -6.56 7.23 -13.78
N GLU A 40 -6.19 6.25 -14.61
CA GLU A 40 -5.40 5.09 -14.22
C GLU A 40 -4.00 5.45 -13.68
N GLU A 41 -3.54 6.68 -13.90
CA GLU A 41 -2.20 7.12 -13.45
C GLU A 41 -2.10 7.44 -11.96
N THR A 42 -3.23 7.73 -11.27
CA THR A 42 -3.17 8.13 -9.86
C THR A 42 -3.70 7.03 -8.95
N VAL A 43 -2.76 6.28 -8.38
CA VAL A 43 -3.02 5.30 -7.32
C VAL A 43 -2.90 6.00 -5.96
N ILE A 44 -3.84 5.72 -5.06
CA ILE A 44 -3.83 6.23 -3.69
C ILE A 44 -3.68 5.06 -2.73
N MET A 45 -2.76 5.16 -1.77
CA MET A 45 -2.69 4.25 -0.64
C MET A 45 -3.31 4.89 0.60
N ARG A 46 -4.07 4.12 1.37
CA ARG A 46 -4.71 4.53 2.62
C ARG A 46 -4.32 3.61 3.78
N LEU A 47 -3.75 4.19 4.82
CA LEU A 47 -3.54 3.56 6.12
C LEU A 47 -4.66 3.96 7.07
N VAL A 48 -5.29 2.96 7.71
CA VAL A 48 -6.36 3.22 8.69
C VAL A 48 -5.83 3.02 10.11
N LEU A 49 -5.86 4.09 10.90
CA LEU A 49 -5.43 4.09 12.30
C LEU A 49 -6.61 3.69 13.21
N ARG A 50 -6.40 2.62 13.98
CA ARG A 50 -7.35 2.08 14.97
C ARG A 50 -7.13 2.70 16.35
N HIS A 51 -8.10 2.49 17.25
CA HIS A 51 -7.94 2.85 18.66
C HIS A 51 -6.73 2.09 19.25
N GLY A 52 -5.83 2.81 19.94
CA GLY A 52 -4.58 2.25 20.45
C GLY A 52 -3.36 2.42 19.53
N PHE A 53 -3.48 3.12 18.39
CA PHE A 53 -2.33 3.49 17.58
C PHE A 53 -1.42 4.48 18.33
N SER A 54 -0.25 4.01 18.77
CA SER A 54 0.75 4.78 19.50
C SER A 54 1.82 5.38 18.57
N MET A 55 2.63 6.29 19.12
CA MET A 55 3.80 6.82 18.41
C MET A 55 4.80 5.71 18.03
N SER A 56 5.01 4.73 18.91
CA SER A 56 5.88 3.58 18.62
C SER A 56 5.37 2.73 17.45
N MET A 57 4.05 2.60 17.27
CA MET A 57 3.47 1.95 16.09
C MET A 57 3.71 2.78 14.83
N ALA A 58 3.65 4.11 14.93
CA ALA A 58 3.98 4.99 13.81
C ALA A 58 5.46 4.84 13.39
N GLU A 59 6.37 4.76 14.35
CA GLU A 59 7.80 4.51 14.09
C GLU A 59 8.02 3.16 13.41
N MET A 60 7.41 2.08 13.93
CA MET A 60 7.45 0.76 13.31
C MET A 60 6.91 0.77 11.88
N PHE A 61 5.81 1.48 11.64
CA PHE A 61 5.24 1.60 10.30
C PHE A 61 6.23 2.27 9.33
N VAL A 62 6.84 3.38 9.74
CA VAL A 62 7.82 4.10 8.92
C VAL A 62 9.04 3.23 8.62
N GLU A 63 9.56 2.50 9.61
CA GLU A 63 10.64 1.54 9.39
C GLU A 63 10.27 0.45 8.38
N ASP A 64 9.06 -0.09 8.47
CA ASP A 64 8.61 -1.14 7.56
C ASP A 64 8.38 -0.63 6.13
N VAL A 65 7.95 0.62 5.98
CA VAL A 65 7.91 1.30 4.69
C VAL A 65 9.32 1.43 4.13
N GLN A 66 10.28 1.96 4.90
CA GLN A 66 11.68 2.10 4.45
C GLN A 66 12.28 0.76 4.03
N ARG A 67 12.13 -0.29 4.85
CA ARG A 67 12.55 -1.67 4.50
C ARG A 67 11.90 -2.20 3.22
N SER A 68 10.72 -1.69 2.86
CA SER A 68 10.02 -2.03 1.61
C SER A 68 10.57 -1.30 0.41
N LEU A 69 10.87 -0.03 0.56
CA LEU A 69 11.56 0.75 -0.47
C LEU A 69 12.95 0.18 -0.77
N ASP A 70 13.75 -0.10 0.26
CA ASP A 70 15.10 -0.68 0.12
C ASP A 70 15.07 -2.04 -0.60
N TYR A 71 14.00 -2.81 -0.40
CA TYR A 71 13.84 -4.09 -1.09
C TYR A 71 13.54 -3.90 -2.57
N PHE A 72 12.65 -2.95 -2.92
CA PHE A 72 12.35 -2.65 -4.32
C PHE A 72 13.55 -2.06 -5.06
N GLU A 73 14.45 -1.35 -4.37
CA GLU A 73 15.71 -0.89 -4.95
C GLU A 73 16.67 -2.05 -5.27
N LYS A 74 16.74 -3.07 -4.40
CA LYS A 74 17.64 -4.23 -4.57
C LYS A 74 17.06 -5.33 -5.46
N HIS A 75 15.73 -5.41 -5.54
CA HIS A 75 14.99 -6.43 -6.27
C HIS A 75 13.98 -5.75 -7.20
N PRO A 76 14.44 -5.26 -8.37
CA PRO A 76 13.55 -4.64 -9.33
C PRO A 76 12.45 -5.62 -9.74
N ILE A 77 11.20 -5.19 -9.59
CA ILE A 77 10.04 -6.01 -9.85
C ILE A 77 9.87 -6.12 -11.37
N ALA A 78 9.86 -7.35 -11.90
CA ALA A 78 9.71 -7.58 -13.34
C ALA A 78 8.28 -7.29 -13.84
N VAL A 79 7.28 -7.38 -12.96
CA VAL A 79 5.87 -7.13 -13.24
C VAL A 79 5.30 -6.26 -12.11
N VAL A 80 4.99 -5.01 -12.44
CA VAL A 80 4.40 -4.05 -11.49
C VAL A 80 2.92 -4.35 -11.33
N GLN A 81 2.44 -4.53 -10.09
CA GLN A 81 1.03 -4.82 -9.85
C GLN A 81 0.13 -3.66 -10.26
N THR A 82 -1.05 -3.99 -10.80
CA THR A 82 -2.06 -3.03 -11.27
C THR A 82 -3.42 -3.21 -10.56
N ALA A 83 -4.32 -2.26 -10.75
CA ALA A 83 -5.63 -2.21 -10.07
C ALA A 83 -6.49 -3.49 -10.23
N ASN A 84 -6.30 -4.25 -11.32
CA ASN A 84 -7.08 -5.47 -11.58
C ASN A 84 -6.73 -6.63 -10.63
N GLU A 85 -5.53 -6.64 -10.04
CA GLU A 85 -5.05 -7.75 -9.20
C GLU A 85 -5.37 -7.53 -7.71
N GLU A 86 -5.49 -6.27 -7.26
CA GLU A 86 -5.71 -5.94 -5.84
C GLU A 86 -7.18 -5.97 -5.40
N ASN A 87 -8.13 -5.67 -6.30
CA ASN A 87 -9.56 -5.65 -6.00
C ASN A 87 -10.12 -7.02 -5.55
N GLN A 88 -9.42 -8.13 -5.83
CA GLN A 88 -9.83 -9.47 -5.37
C GLN A 88 -9.50 -9.73 -3.90
N HIS A 89 -8.64 -8.91 -3.27
CA HIS A 89 -8.09 -9.18 -1.94
C HIS A 89 -8.81 -8.43 -0.80
N PHE A 90 -9.76 -7.54 -1.10
CA PHE A 90 -10.49 -6.75 -0.09
C PHE A 90 -11.85 -7.32 0.34
N ASP A 91 -12.27 -8.47 -0.18
CA ASP A 91 -13.49 -9.13 0.28
C ASP A 91 -13.23 -9.89 1.60
N HIS A 92 -13.39 -9.18 2.72
CA HIS A 92 -13.62 -9.79 4.02
C HIS A 92 -14.99 -9.40 4.58
N GLY A 93 -15.94 -10.33 4.45
CA GLY A 93 -16.75 -10.79 5.59
C GLY A 93 -17.97 -9.94 5.97
N GLY A 94 -18.97 -9.90 5.10
CA GLY A 94 -20.35 -9.54 5.45
C GLY A 94 -21.31 -10.70 5.20
N ARG A 95 -21.09 -11.86 5.82
CA ARG A 95 -22.04 -12.99 5.80
C ARG A 95 -21.97 -13.72 7.14
N GLY A 96 -23.06 -13.62 7.90
CA GLY A 96 -23.26 -14.25 9.20
C GLY A 96 -24.08 -13.36 10.11
#